data_AF-A0A1I7XVR5-F1
#
_entry.id   AF-A0A1I7XVR5-F1
#
_cell.length_a   1.000
_cell.length_b   1.000
_cell.length_c   1.000
_cell.angle_alpha   90.00
_cell.angle_beta   90.00
_cell.angle_gamma   90.00
#
_symmetry.space_group_name_H-M   'P 1'
#
loop_
_entity.id
_entity.type
_entity.pdbx_description
1 polymer ?
#
loop_
_entity_poly.entity_id
_entity_poly.type
_entity_poly.pdbx_seq_one_letter_code
_entity_poly.pdbx_strand_id
1 'polypeptide(L)'
;MGHAFTLSLHERGQIKVLSTVVYTVKSIADVAKRSRKAIMNFLRHQEEYGTKKSSGQPSKLNDHEKREILRTTSSSTISIVGTRKTCDIDASKTMAWRMLNKFPSIVRSRMKKYPQLTQGHKDERLRWARIFMRYDCEKTTFTSL
;
A
#
# COMPACT_ATOMS: atom_id res chain seq x y z
N MET A 1 -9.20 -18.45 12.62
CA MET A 1 -9.51 -18.01 14.00
C MET A 1 -11.02 -17.95 14.12
N GLY A 2 -11.57 -18.73 15.05
CA GLY A 2 -12.99 -19.12 15.06
C GLY A 2 -13.99 -17.99 15.29
N HIS A 3 -15.22 -18.25 14.87
CA HIS A 3 -16.42 -17.40 14.81
C HIS A 3 -16.91 -16.74 16.12
N ALA A 4 -16.12 -16.73 17.20
CA ALA A 4 -16.53 -16.10 18.45
C ALA A 4 -16.27 -14.59 18.40
N PHE A 5 -17.33 -13.79 18.57
CA PHE A 5 -17.22 -12.34 18.69
C PHE A 5 -16.29 -11.97 19.85
N THR A 6 -15.32 -11.09 19.58
CA THR A 6 -14.47 -10.48 20.62
C THR A 6 -15.34 -9.78 21.66
N LEU A 7 -14.89 -9.74 22.92
CA LEU A 7 -15.59 -8.99 23.97
C LEU A 7 -15.69 -7.52 23.56
N SER A 8 -16.90 -6.97 23.62
CA SER A 8 -17.20 -5.56 23.41
C SER A 8 -16.60 -4.70 24.52
N LEU A 9 -16.48 -3.39 24.26
CA LEU A 9 -15.97 -2.42 25.23
C LEU A 9 -16.77 -2.42 26.55
N HIS A 10 -18.09 -2.54 26.44
CA HIS A 10 -18.99 -2.63 27.59
C HIS A 10 -18.77 -3.90 28.42
N GLU A 11 -18.70 -5.07 27.76
CA GLU A 11 -18.44 -6.34 28.46
C GLU A 11 -17.07 -6.35 29.14
N ARG A 12 -16.05 -5.77 28.50
CA ARG A 12 -14.73 -5.58 29.11
C ARG A 12 -14.81 -4.71 30.36
N GLY A 13 -15.58 -3.62 30.32
CA GLY A 13 -15.82 -2.73 31.45
C GLY A 13 -16.50 -3.46 32.61
N GLN A 14 -17.58 -4.21 32.35
CA GLN A 14 -18.27 -5.01 33.35
C GLN A 14 -17.35 -6.06 33.99
N ILE A 15 -16.58 -6.80 33.17
CA ILE A 15 -15.64 -7.81 33.67
C ILE A 15 -14.56 -7.16 34.54
N LYS A 16 -14.06 -5.98 34.16
CA LYS A 16 -13.05 -5.24 34.93
C LYS A 16 -13.59 -4.87 36.32
N VAL A 17 -14.79 -4.31 36.40
CA VAL A 17 -15.44 -3.96 37.68
C VAL A 17 -15.74 -5.20 38.52
N LEU A 18 -16.23 -6.30 37.93
CA LEU A 18 -16.53 -7.52 38.68
C LEU A 18 -15.25 -8.20 39.19
N SER A 19 -14.15 -8.12 38.44
CA SER A 19 -12.88 -8.71 38.87
C SER A 19 -12.27 -8.03 40.09
N THR A 20 -12.51 -6.72 40.30
CA THR A 20 -11.99 -5.99 41.46
C THR A 20 -12.75 -6.29 42.74
N VAL A 21 -14.02 -6.71 42.64
CA VAL A 21 -14.89 -7.07 43.77
C VAL A 21 -14.71 -8.56 44.19
N VAL A 22 -13.64 -9.23 43.73
CA VAL A 22 -13.26 -10.62 44.07
C VAL A 22 -14.34 -11.65 43.70
N TYR A 23 -15.11 -11.41 42.64
CA TYR A 23 -16.02 -12.41 42.09
C TYR A 23 -15.26 -13.54 41.39
N THR A 24 -15.74 -14.78 41.55
CA THR A 24 -15.18 -15.94 40.85
C THR A 24 -15.41 -15.83 39.34
N VAL A 25 -14.49 -16.34 38.51
CA VAL A 25 -14.63 -16.38 37.03
C VAL A 25 -15.96 -16.97 36.56
N LYS A 26 -16.53 -17.92 37.32
CA LYS A 26 -17.85 -18.51 37.05
C LYS A 26 -18.97 -17.47 37.17
N SER A 27 -19.04 -16.73 38.27
CA SER A 27 -20.11 -15.73 38.45
C SER A 27 -19.97 -14.58 37.45
N ILE A 28 -18.74 -14.17 37.13
CA ILE A 28 -18.49 -13.18 36.07
C ILE A 28 -19.01 -13.68 34.71
N ALA A 29 -18.83 -14.96 34.40
CA ALA A 29 -19.34 -15.58 33.17
C ALA A 29 -20.86 -15.58 33.11
N ASP A 30 -21.51 -15.87 34.22
CA ASP A 30 -22.97 -15.93 34.32
C ASP A 30 -23.61 -14.53 34.19
N VAL A 31 -22.94 -13.49 34.71
CA VAL A 31 -23.36 -12.08 34.59
C VAL A 31 -23.08 -11.52 33.19
N ALA A 32 -21.85 -11.69 32.69
CA ALA A 32 -21.44 -11.16 31.39
C ALA A 32 -22.04 -11.97 30.22
N LYS A 33 -22.70 -13.11 30.47
CA LYS A 33 -23.23 -14.04 29.46
C LYS A 33 -22.17 -14.47 28.44
N ARG A 34 -20.94 -14.69 28.92
CA ARG A 34 -19.77 -15.05 28.09
C ARG A 34 -19.08 -16.29 28.64
N SER A 35 -18.36 -16.98 27.76
CA SER A 35 -17.63 -18.20 28.18
C SER A 35 -16.55 -17.87 29.21
N ARG A 36 -16.35 -18.78 30.17
CA ARG A 36 -15.24 -18.71 31.15
C ARG A 36 -13.88 -18.52 30.46
N LYS A 37 -13.68 -19.17 29.30
CA LYS A 37 -12.46 -19.04 28.50
C LYS A 37 -12.25 -17.62 27.97
N ALA A 38 -13.30 -16.94 27.49
CA ALA A 38 -13.20 -15.57 27.02
C ALA A 38 -12.84 -14.60 28.15
N ILE A 39 -13.44 -14.79 29.33
CA ILE A 39 -13.14 -13.98 30.53
C ILE A 39 -11.71 -14.22 31.00
N MET A 40 -11.29 -15.48 31.13
CA MET A 40 -9.90 -15.83 31.48
C MET A 40 -8.90 -15.22 30.50
N ASN A 41 -9.20 -15.26 29.20
CA ASN A 41 -8.35 -14.67 28.17
C ASN A 41 -8.27 -13.13 28.31
N PHE A 42 -9.38 -12.48 28.63
CA PHE A 42 -9.40 -11.04 28.89
C PHE A 42 -8.63 -10.67 30.17
N LEU A 43 -8.85 -11.36 31.28
CA LEU A 43 -8.17 -11.05 32.54
C LEU A 43 -6.65 -11.24 32.47
N ARG A 44 -6.16 -12.15 31.61
CA ARG A 44 -4.73 -12.36 31.35
C ARG A 44 -4.09 -11.25 30.52
N HIS A 45 -4.82 -10.70 29.55
CA HIS A 45 -4.27 -9.76 28.56
C HIS A 45 -4.72 -8.30 28.76
N GLN A 46 -5.83 -8.07 29.45
CA GLN A 46 -6.43 -6.78 29.79
C GLN A 46 -6.37 -5.76 28.64
N GLU A 47 -5.44 -4.81 28.71
CA GLU A 47 -5.25 -3.76 27.70
C GLU A 47 -4.77 -4.29 26.35
N GLU A 48 -4.02 -5.40 26.35
CA GLU A 48 -3.55 -6.11 25.15
C GLU A 48 -4.65 -6.99 24.52
N TYR A 49 -5.80 -7.15 25.17
CA TYR A 49 -6.86 -8.02 24.66
C TYR A 49 -7.48 -7.43 23.37
N GLY A 50 -7.39 -8.20 22.28
CA GLY A 50 -7.95 -7.82 20.98
C GLY A 50 -7.16 -6.73 20.24
N THR A 51 -5.99 -6.32 20.72
CA THR A 51 -5.10 -5.40 20.00
C THR A 51 -4.28 -6.13 18.92
N LYS A 52 -4.09 -7.45 19.09
CA LYS A 52 -3.36 -8.29 18.14
C LYS A 52 -4.11 -8.37 16.82
N LYS A 53 -3.56 -7.71 15.81
CA LYS A 53 -4.01 -7.82 14.42
C LYS A 53 -3.56 -9.16 13.87
N SER A 54 -4.42 -9.82 13.09
CA SER A 54 -3.97 -10.92 12.26
C SER A 54 -2.97 -10.40 11.22
N SER A 55 -1.94 -11.18 10.92
CA SER A 55 -1.02 -10.90 9.80
C SER A 55 -1.75 -10.72 8.45
N GLY A 56 -2.96 -11.26 8.33
CA GLY A 56 -3.76 -11.18 7.12
C GLY A 56 -3.24 -12.11 6.03
N GLN A 57 -3.84 -12.00 4.85
CA GLN A 57 -3.40 -12.78 3.70
C GLN A 57 -2.12 -12.15 3.11
N PRO A 58 -1.06 -12.93 2.85
CA PRO A 58 0.12 -12.41 2.17
C PRO A 58 -0.24 -11.92 0.76
N SER A 59 0.49 -10.90 0.30
CA SER A 59 0.31 -10.40 -1.07
C SER A 59 0.76 -11.45 -2.08
N LYS A 60 0.01 -11.60 -3.18
CA LYS A 60 0.43 -12.46 -4.30
C LYS A 60 1.66 -11.91 -5.03
N LEU A 61 1.91 -10.59 -4.95
CA LEU A 61 3.10 -9.98 -5.53
C LEU A 61 4.28 -10.04 -4.55
N ASN A 62 5.42 -10.51 -5.05
CA ASN A 62 6.71 -10.41 -4.38
C ASN A 62 7.23 -8.96 -4.41
N ASP A 63 8.15 -8.63 -3.50
CA ASP A 63 8.75 -7.29 -3.41
C ASP A 63 9.61 -6.95 -4.62
N HIS A 64 10.24 -7.96 -5.25
CA HIS A 64 10.92 -7.78 -6.53
C HIS A 64 9.95 -7.33 -7.62
N GLU A 65 8.86 -8.06 -7.81
CA GLU A 65 7.84 -7.74 -8.82
C GLU A 65 7.21 -6.36 -8.59
N LYS A 66 6.96 -5.99 -7.33
CA LYS A 66 6.47 -4.65 -6.99
C LYS A 66 7.45 -3.55 -7.45
N ARG A 67 8.75 -3.74 -7.18
CA ARG A 67 9.79 -2.80 -7.60
C ARG A 67 9.91 -2.73 -9.12
N GLU A 68 9.79 -3.87 -9.79
CA GLU A 68 9.90 -3.92 -11.25
C GLU A 68 8.71 -3.25 -11.93
N ILE A 69 7.48 -3.51 -11.47
CA ILE A 69 6.29 -2.77 -11.95
C ILE A 69 6.48 -1.28 -11.74
N LEU A 70 6.95 -0.86 -10.55
CA LEU A 70 7.17 0.54 -10.23
C LEU A 70 8.18 1.17 -11.18
N ARG A 71 9.35 0.54 -11.36
CA ARG A 71 10.42 1.01 -12.25
C ARG A 71 9.92 1.14 -13.69
N THR A 72 9.29 0.09 -14.21
CA THR A 72 8.76 0.07 -15.58
C THR A 72 7.67 1.10 -15.79
N THR A 73 6.80 1.31 -14.79
CA THR A 73 5.73 2.32 -14.89
C THR A 73 6.29 3.74 -14.84
N SER A 74 7.34 3.99 -14.03
CA SER A 74 7.98 5.30 -13.95
C SER A 74 8.74 5.66 -15.23
N SER A 75 9.40 4.69 -15.86
CA SER A 75 10.24 4.93 -17.04
C SER A 75 9.47 4.91 -18.37
N SER A 76 8.23 4.40 -18.40
CA SER A 76 7.51 4.18 -19.65
C SER A 76 6.05 4.63 -19.60
N THR A 77 5.50 4.99 -20.77
CA THR A 77 4.10 5.44 -20.92
C THR A 77 3.16 4.28 -21.31
N ILE A 78 3.52 3.03 -20.99
CA ILE A 78 2.74 1.85 -21.38
C ILE A 78 1.54 1.63 -20.46
N SER A 79 0.44 1.06 -20.97
CA SER A 79 -0.75 0.76 -20.16
C SER A 79 -0.45 -0.24 -19.04
N ILE A 80 -1.32 -0.35 -18.02
CA ILE A 80 -1.17 -1.33 -16.92
C ILE A 80 -1.06 -2.77 -17.46
N VAL A 81 -1.83 -3.08 -18.50
CA VAL A 81 -1.77 -4.41 -19.14
C VAL A 81 -0.44 -4.60 -19.85
N GLY A 82 0.09 -3.54 -20.48
CA GLY A 82 1.44 -3.52 -21.06
C GLY A 82 2.50 -3.78 -20.00
N THR A 83 2.49 -3.03 -18.89
CA THR A 83 3.43 -3.21 -17.77
C THR A 83 3.39 -4.62 -17.21
N ARG A 84 2.19 -5.20 -17.07
CA ARG A 84 2.05 -6.59 -16.61
C ARG A 84 2.73 -7.58 -17.56
N LYS A 85 2.53 -7.40 -18.87
CA LYS A 85 3.14 -8.26 -19.90
C LYS A 85 4.66 -8.08 -19.94
N THR A 86 5.16 -6.85 -19.83
CA THR A 86 6.60 -6.58 -19.87
C THR A 86 7.34 -7.12 -18.66
N CYS A 87 6.71 -7.11 -17.49
CA CYS A 87 7.28 -7.64 -16.25
C CYS A 87 6.93 -9.12 -16.02
N ASP A 88 6.26 -9.77 -16.98
CA ASP A 88 5.82 -11.18 -16.94
C ASP A 88 5.18 -11.62 -15.61
N ILE A 89 4.14 -10.91 -15.19
CA ILE A 89 3.55 -11.10 -13.86
C ILE A 89 2.24 -11.89 -13.94
N ASP A 90 2.17 -12.97 -13.17
CA ASP A 90 0.95 -13.78 -12.94
C ASP A 90 -0.05 -13.09 -11.96
N ALA A 91 -0.28 -11.81 -12.19
CA ALA A 91 -1.18 -10.97 -11.43
C ALA A 91 -2.37 -10.54 -12.27
N SER A 92 -3.49 -10.22 -11.64
CA SER A 92 -4.58 -9.54 -12.34
C SER A 92 -4.21 -8.07 -12.63
N LYS A 93 -4.79 -7.50 -13.69
CA LYS A 93 -4.71 -6.06 -13.99
C LYS A 93 -5.09 -5.20 -12.78
N THR A 94 -6.14 -5.60 -12.06
CA THR A 94 -6.64 -4.87 -10.88
C THR A 94 -5.65 -4.91 -9.72
N MET A 95 -4.93 -6.02 -9.53
CA MET A 95 -3.88 -6.12 -8.51
C MET A 95 -2.70 -5.21 -8.82
N ALA A 96 -2.22 -5.19 -10.08
CA ALA A 96 -1.17 -4.27 -10.51
C ALA A 96 -1.60 -2.80 -10.32
N TRP A 97 -2.86 -2.47 -10.60
CA TRP A 97 -3.39 -1.12 -10.37
C TRP A 97 -3.47 -0.76 -8.87
N ARG A 98 -3.99 -1.65 -8.02
CA ARG A 98 -4.04 -1.44 -6.56
C ARG A 98 -2.66 -1.26 -5.96
N MET A 99 -1.69 -2.01 -6.48
CA MET A 99 -0.28 -1.87 -6.09
C MET A 99 0.22 -0.47 -6.46
N LEU A 100 0.03 -0.02 -7.70
CA LEU A 100 0.46 1.31 -8.16
C LEU A 100 -0.20 2.46 -7.38
N ASN A 101 -1.50 2.37 -7.08
CA ASN A 101 -2.20 3.39 -6.29
C ASN A 101 -1.66 3.55 -4.87
N LYS A 102 -0.94 2.56 -4.34
CA LYS A 102 -0.29 2.67 -3.03
C LYS A 102 0.92 3.62 -3.06
N PHE A 103 1.46 3.92 -4.25
CA PHE A 103 2.62 4.78 -4.45
C PHE A 103 2.18 6.12 -5.04
N PRO A 104 2.09 7.20 -4.23
CA PRO A 104 1.59 8.49 -4.69
C PRO A 104 2.55 9.22 -5.66
N SER A 105 3.76 8.71 -5.86
CA SER A 105 4.77 9.29 -6.75
C SER A 105 4.42 9.17 -8.24
N ILE A 106 3.53 8.26 -8.62
CA ILE A 106 3.16 8.02 -10.02
C ILE A 106 1.70 8.42 -10.24
N VAL A 107 1.49 9.65 -10.71
CA VAL A 107 0.16 10.10 -11.15
C VAL A 107 -0.03 9.74 -12.62
N ARG A 108 -1.03 8.92 -12.91
CA ARG A 108 -1.41 8.59 -14.29
C ARG A 108 -2.47 9.57 -14.78
N SER A 109 -2.13 10.36 -15.78
CA SER A 109 -3.07 11.24 -16.48
C SER A 109 -3.04 10.95 -17.97
N ARG A 110 -4.12 11.33 -18.67
CA ARG A 110 -4.11 11.37 -20.13
C ARG A 110 -3.40 12.63 -20.57
N MET A 111 -2.30 12.48 -21.30
CA MET A 111 -1.59 13.62 -21.89
C MET A 111 -2.51 14.35 -22.88
N LYS A 112 -2.54 15.69 -22.80
CA LYS A 112 -3.26 16.51 -23.78
C LYS A 112 -2.67 16.28 -25.17
N LYS A 113 -3.50 16.32 -26.21
CA LYS A 113 -3.01 16.25 -27.59
C LYS A 113 -2.17 17.50 -27.88
N TYR A 114 -1.01 17.29 -28.48
CA TYR A 114 -0.11 18.36 -28.92
C TYR A 114 0.33 18.06 -30.36
N PRO A 115 0.53 19.07 -31.22
CA PRO A 115 1.05 18.87 -32.57
C PRO A 115 2.38 18.13 -32.55
N GLN A 116 2.57 17.18 -33.47
CA GLN A 116 3.83 16.44 -33.51
C GLN A 116 4.98 17.39 -33.88
N LEU A 117 6.02 17.41 -33.05
CA LEU A 117 7.27 18.06 -33.43
C LEU A 117 7.97 17.21 -34.48
N THR A 118 7.98 17.72 -35.71
CA THR A 118 8.87 17.23 -36.77
C THR A 118 10.32 17.47 -36.36
N GLN A 119 11.25 16.76 -37.00
CA GLN A 119 12.67 16.94 -36.72
C GLN A 119 13.13 18.39 -37.00
N GLY A 120 12.67 18.98 -38.11
CA GLY A 120 12.95 20.39 -38.43
C GLY A 120 12.51 21.36 -37.33
N HIS A 121 11.34 21.16 -36.71
CA HIS A 121 10.91 21.97 -35.57
C HIS A 121 11.83 21.84 -34.36
N LYS A 122 12.37 20.63 -34.10
CA LYS A 122 13.32 20.41 -33.00
C LYS A 122 14.64 21.13 -33.27
N ASP A 123 15.13 21.03 -34.51
CA ASP A 123 16.40 21.63 -34.92
C ASP A 123 16.34 23.17 -34.87
N GLU A 124 15.24 23.75 -35.33
CA GLU A 124 15.04 25.20 -35.29
C GLU A 124 14.87 25.73 -33.86
N ARG A 125 14.11 25.02 -33.00
CA ARG A 125 14.01 25.36 -31.57
C ARG A 125 15.37 25.30 -30.88
N LEU A 126 16.17 24.29 -31.21
CA LEU A 126 17.52 24.14 -30.67
C LEU A 126 18.45 25.27 -31.15
N ARG A 127 18.38 25.62 -32.44
CA ARG A 127 19.12 26.76 -33.02
C ARG A 127 18.75 28.06 -32.32
N TRP A 128 17.46 28.32 -32.12
CA TRP A 128 16.99 29.51 -31.40
C TRP A 128 17.55 29.54 -29.97
N ALA A 129 17.47 28.43 -29.22
CA ALA A 129 18.01 28.35 -27.87
C ALA A 129 19.53 28.60 -27.82
N ARG A 130 20.30 28.06 -28.76
CA ARG A 130 21.75 28.32 -28.84
C ARG A 130 22.06 29.81 -29.05
N ILE A 131 21.36 30.46 -29.99
CA ILE A 131 21.60 31.87 -30.34
C ILE A 131 21.20 32.81 -29.21
N PHE A 132 20.02 32.60 -28.61
CA PHE A 132 19.42 33.56 -27.70
C PHE A 132 19.64 33.23 -26.22
N MET A 133 19.88 31.95 -25.86
CA MET A 133 20.06 31.52 -24.46
C MET A 133 21.50 31.15 -24.09
N ARG A 134 22.49 31.35 -24.98
CA ARG A 134 23.91 30.98 -24.77
C ARG A 134 24.08 29.53 -24.25
N TYR A 135 23.34 28.60 -24.84
CA TYR A 135 23.35 27.19 -24.42
C TYR A 135 24.48 26.42 -25.14
N ASP A 136 25.67 26.42 -24.55
CA ASP A 136 26.82 25.64 -25.03
C ASP A 136 26.72 24.19 -24.52
N CYS A 137 26.08 23.33 -25.30
CA CYS A 137 25.94 21.91 -24.96
C CYS A 137 27.26 21.11 -24.99
N GLU A 138 28.39 21.72 -25.35
CA GLU A 138 29.71 21.09 -25.35
C GLU A 138 30.24 20.75 -23.94
N LYS A 139 29.64 21.31 -22.88
CA LYS A 139 30.09 21.08 -21.49
C LYS A 139 29.40 19.93 -20.75
N THR A 140 28.56 19.13 -21.42
CA THR A 140 27.87 17.99 -20.78
C THR A 140 28.17 16.68 -21.49
N THR A 141 29.43 16.26 -21.43
CA THR A 141 29.78 14.84 -21.55
C THR A 141 29.47 14.17 -20.22
N PHE A 142 28.40 13.38 -20.15
CA PHE A 142 28.25 12.42 -19.06
C PHE A 142 29.26 11.29 -19.29
N THR A 143 30.40 11.34 -18.60
CA THR A 143 31.31 10.20 -18.49
C THR A 143 30.62 9.14 -17.63
N SER A 144 30.17 8.07 -18.27
CA SER A 144 29.79 6.83 -17.60
C SER A 144 31.05 6.11 -17.12
N LEU A 145 31.20 5.98 -15.80
CA LEU A 145 32.05 4.99 -15.14
C LEU A 145 31.17 3.84 -14.63
#